data_AF-A0A1Q6ZJ70-F1
#
_entry.id   AF-A0A1Q6ZJ70-F1
#
_cell.length_a   1.000
_cell.length_b   1.000
_cell.length_c   1.000
_cell.angle_alpha   90.00
_cell.angle_beta   90.00
_cell.angle_gamma   90.00
#
_symmetry.space_group_name_H-M   'P 1'
#
loop_
_entity.id
_entity.type
_entity.pdbx_description
1 polymer ?
#
loop_
_entity_poly.entity_id
_entity_poly.type
_entity_poly.pdbx_seq_one_letter_code
_entity_poly.pdbx_strand_id
1 'polypeptide(L)'
;MAALFCIPAVALYSELSRRADIWWTPAPLALSLADSKDRVEIYARGQPLGTLVEQHRVSMMDGTESRALTAQEIGLRFNNWDRVRVQRLPLLLVCAAACGGTAVLLLLVATGRLVYRGEHDAAA
;
A
#
# COMPACT_ATOMS: atom_id res chain seq x y z
N MET A 1 -31.81 -5.71 -7.76
CA MET A 1 -30.58 -6.50 -7.53
C MET A 1 -29.43 -6.07 -8.46
N ALA A 2 -29.58 -6.12 -9.80
CA ALA A 2 -28.49 -5.73 -10.71
C ALA A 2 -28.01 -4.27 -10.55
N ALA A 3 -28.91 -3.30 -10.41
CA ALA A 3 -28.55 -1.89 -10.23
C ALA A 3 -27.74 -1.60 -8.95
N LEU A 4 -27.97 -2.36 -7.88
CA LEU A 4 -27.22 -2.24 -6.61
C LEU A 4 -25.78 -2.74 -6.73
N PHE A 5 -25.50 -3.63 -7.67
CA PHE A 5 -24.14 -4.11 -7.96
C PHE A 5 -23.40 -3.19 -8.95
N CYS A 6 -24.11 -2.54 -9.88
CA CYS A 6 -23.50 -1.63 -10.85
C CYS A 6 -22.84 -0.42 -10.20
N ILE A 7 -23.43 0.15 -9.13
CA ILE A 7 -22.88 1.33 -8.43
C ILE A 7 -21.46 1.07 -7.89
N PRO A 8 -21.21 0.05 -7.04
CA PRO A 8 -19.86 -0.24 -6.54
C PRO A 8 -18.91 -0.72 -7.65
N ALA A 9 -19.41 -1.44 -8.66
CA ALA A 9 -18.59 -1.89 -9.79
C ALA A 9 -18.05 -0.71 -10.62
N VAL A 10 -18.89 0.29 -10.90
CA VAL A 10 -18.49 1.53 -11.59
C VAL A 10 -17.51 2.33 -10.73
N ALA A 11 -17.76 2.45 -9.43
CA ALA A 11 -16.82 3.11 -8.51
C ALA A 11 -15.43 2.43 -8.52
N LEU A 12 -15.39 1.10 -8.42
CA LEU A 12 -14.14 0.33 -8.46
C LEU A 12 -13.42 0.49 -9.81
N TYR A 13 -14.13 0.36 -10.92
CA TYR A 13 -13.56 0.55 -12.25
C TYR A 13 -13.01 1.97 -12.43
N SER A 14 -13.74 2.98 -11.95
CA SER A 14 -13.31 4.38 -12.06
C SER A 14 -12.00 4.62 -11.34
N GLU A 15 -11.82 4.03 -10.15
CA GLU A 15 -10.58 4.18 -9.37
C GLU A 15 -9.42 3.43 -10.02
N LEU A 16 -9.64 2.20 -10.50
CA LEU A 16 -8.63 1.40 -11.20
C LEU A 16 -8.21 2.00 -12.55
N SER A 17 -9.10 2.78 -13.19
CA SER A 17 -8.84 3.43 -14.47
C SER A 17 -8.15 4.79 -14.33
N ARG A 18 -7.97 5.30 -13.11
CA ARG A 18 -7.24 6.56 -12.90
C ARG A 18 -5.79 6.40 -13.32
N ARG A 19 -5.24 7.45 -13.93
CA ARG A 19 -3.83 7.45 -14.30
C ARG A 19 -2.97 7.51 -13.05
N ALA A 20 -1.89 6.72 -13.03
CA ALA A 20 -0.98 6.64 -11.89
C ALA A 20 -0.01 7.83 -11.81
N ASP A 21 0.14 8.61 -12.88
CA ASP A 21 1.12 9.69 -13.04
C ASP A 21 0.64 11.05 -12.50
N ILE A 22 -0.58 11.15 -11.98
CA ILE A 22 -1.15 12.42 -11.48
C ILE A 22 -0.94 12.65 -9.98
N TRP A 23 -0.59 11.60 -9.22
CA TRP A 23 -0.48 11.65 -7.77
C TRP A 23 0.96 11.90 -7.30
N TRP A 24 1.52 13.03 -7.72
CA TRP A 24 2.81 13.49 -7.20
C TRP A 24 2.63 14.19 -5.87
N THR A 25 3.54 13.95 -4.93
CA THR A 25 3.66 14.77 -3.72
C THR A 25 3.87 16.23 -4.14
N PRO A 26 3.06 17.20 -3.65
CA PRO A 26 3.28 18.61 -3.94
C PRO A 26 4.71 19.03 -3.59
N ALA A 27 5.34 19.85 -4.45
CA ALA A 27 6.72 20.27 -4.26
C ALA A 27 7.04 20.86 -2.86
N PRO A 28 6.16 21.63 -2.19
CA PRO A 28 6.41 22.12 -0.84
C PRO A 28 6.48 21.03 0.24
N LEU A 29 5.98 19.83 -0.04
CA LEU A 29 5.99 18.66 0.84
C LEU A 29 7.05 17.63 0.42
N ALA A 30 8.00 18.03 -0.42
CA ALA A 30 9.12 17.18 -0.81
C ALA A 30 9.93 16.79 0.43
N LEU A 31 10.19 15.49 0.56
CA LEU A 31 10.98 14.94 1.65
C LEU A 31 12.47 15.22 1.42
N SER A 32 13.22 15.41 2.52
CA SER A 32 14.67 15.46 2.44
C SER A 32 15.25 14.09 2.04
N LEU A 33 16.52 14.06 1.65
CA LEU A 33 17.21 12.80 1.35
C LEU A 33 17.31 11.89 2.58
N ALA A 34 17.37 12.46 3.79
CA ALA A 34 17.37 11.71 5.04
C ALA A 34 16.00 11.08 5.32
N ASP A 35 14.92 11.86 5.15
CA ASP A 35 13.54 11.41 5.45
C ASP A 35 12.99 10.44 4.40
N SER A 36 13.55 10.45 3.19
CA SER A 36 13.13 9.58 2.10
C SER A 36 13.76 8.19 2.13
N LYS A 37 14.75 7.93 2.99
CA LYS A 37 15.51 6.67 3.03
C LYS A 37 14.65 5.41 3.14
N ASP A 38 13.54 5.47 3.89
CA ASP A 38 12.63 4.34 4.05
C ASP A 38 11.75 4.08 2.81
N ARG A 39 11.68 5.03 1.86
CA ARG A 39 10.83 4.97 0.67
C ARG A 39 11.62 4.85 -0.63
N VAL A 40 12.69 5.63 -0.76
CA VAL A 40 13.53 5.67 -1.94
C VAL A 40 14.97 5.99 -1.56
N GLU A 41 15.90 5.28 -2.17
CA GLU A 41 17.31 5.59 -2.10
C GLU A 41 17.80 5.99 -3.49
N ILE A 42 18.54 7.10 -3.54
CA ILE A 42 19.12 7.64 -4.77
C ILE A 42 20.59 7.26 -4.81
N TYR A 43 21.05 6.80 -5.97
CA TYR A 43 22.43 6.40 -6.22
C TYR A 43 23.04 7.27 -7.31
N ALA A 44 24.30 7.65 -7.15
CA ALA A 44 25.10 8.25 -8.21
C ALA A 44 26.37 7.41 -8.40
N ARG A 45 26.61 6.93 -9.63
CA ARG A 45 27.73 6.05 -9.99
C ARG A 45 27.84 4.82 -9.07
N GLY A 46 26.69 4.25 -8.71
CA GLY A 46 26.60 3.07 -7.85
C GLY A 46 26.81 3.31 -6.35
N GLN A 47 27.04 4.55 -5.91
CA GLN A 47 27.13 4.90 -4.48
C GLN A 47 25.85 5.63 -4.00
N PRO A 48 25.36 5.37 -2.77
CA PRO A 48 24.24 6.11 -2.20
C PRO A 48 24.52 7.61 -2.13
N LEU A 49 23.59 8.42 -2.64
CA LEU A 49 23.72 9.87 -2.69
C LEU A 49 23.84 10.47 -1.28
N GLY A 50 23.14 9.91 -0.28
CA GLY A 50 23.24 10.38 1.11
C GLY A 50 24.67 10.32 1.63
N THR A 51 25.37 9.21 1.37
CA THR A 51 26.78 9.03 1.74
C THR A 51 27.69 10.01 1.00
N LEU A 52 27.43 10.28 -0.28
CA LEU A 52 28.19 11.27 -1.05
C LEU A 52 28.01 12.69 -0.50
N VAL A 53 26.80 13.03 -0.06
CA VAL A 53 26.47 14.32 0.57
C VAL A 53 27.17 14.45 1.92
N GLU A 54 27.09 13.43 2.77
CA GLU A 54 27.78 13.40 4.08
C GLU A 54 29.31 13.56 3.91
N GLN A 55 29.87 12.93 2.87
CA GLN A 55 31.29 13.03 2.54
C GLN A 55 31.70 14.34 1.84
N HIS A 56 30.78 15.29 1.64
CA HIS A 56 31.01 16.55 0.91
C HIS A 56 31.54 16.32 -0.53
N ARG A 57 31.23 15.16 -1.12
CA ARG A 57 31.63 14.78 -2.49
C ARG A 57 30.58 15.15 -3.53
N VAL A 58 29.47 15.75 -3.10
CA VAL A 58 28.46 16.34 -3.98
C VAL A 58 28.73 17.83 -4.08
N SER A 59 29.20 18.26 -5.24
CA SER A 59 29.38 19.67 -5.59
C SER A 59 28.31 20.10 -6.58
N MET A 60 27.65 21.21 -6.31
CA MET A 60 26.85 21.92 -7.30
C MET A 60 27.80 22.85 -8.07
N MET A 61 27.95 22.67 -9.38
CA MET A 61 28.78 23.54 -10.21
C MET A 61 27.91 24.29 -11.22
N ASP A 62 28.17 25.58 -11.34
CA ASP A 62 27.62 26.48 -12.35
C ASP A 62 28.83 27.02 -13.14
N GLY A 63 29.22 26.33 -14.22
CA GLY A 63 30.39 26.68 -15.04
C GLY A 63 31.40 25.56 -15.38
N THR A 64 32.55 25.95 -15.93
CA THR A 64 33.14 25.32 -17.13
C THR A 64 33.96 24.05 -17.01
N GLU A 65 34.15 23.43 -15.83
CA GLU A 65 34.53 22.00 -15.81
C GLU A 65 33.92 21.28 -14.62
N SER A 66 32.68 20.81 -14.81
CA SER A 66 32.08 19.76 -14.01
C SER A 66 31.61 18.65 -14.93
N ARG A 67 32.01 17.41 -14.65
CA ARG A 67 31.46 16.25 -15.37
C ARG A 67 30.05 16.00 -14.86
N ALA A 68 29.06 16.51 -15.58
CA ALA A 68 27.65 16.25 -15.34
C ALA A 68 27.38 14.73 -15.27
N LEU A 69 26.58 14.32 -14.29
CA LEU A 69 26.06 12.96 -14.20
C LEU A 69 25.08 12.75 -15.36
N THR A 70 25.20 11.63 -16.07
CA THR A 70 24.20 11.23 -17.06
C THR A 70 23.03 10.52 -16.37
N ALA A 71 21.87 10.45 -17.03
CA ALA A 71 20.71 9.75 -16.48
C ALA A 71 20.98 8.27 -16.17
N GLN A 72 21.94 7.65 -16.87
CA GLN A 72 22.36 6.26 -16.66
C GLN A 72 23.26 6.10 -15.43
N GLU A 73 23.96 7.16 -15.01
CA GLU A 73 24.77 7.15 -13.78
C GLU A 73 23.92 7.36 -12.52
N ILE A 74 22.63 7.72 -12.66
CA ILE A 74 21.69 7.95 -11.56
C ILE A 74 20.78 6.72 -11.42
N GLY A 75 20.86 6.07 -10.27
CA GLY A 75 20.01 4.94 -9.91
C GLY A 75 18.97 5.33 -8.87
N LEU A 76 17.78 4.74 -8.95
CA LEU A 76 16.73 4.88 -7.95
C LEU A 76 16.36 3.48 -7.44
N ARG A 77 16.41 3.27 -6.12
CA ARG A 77 15.94 2.06 -5.46
C ARG A 77 14.71 2.39 -4.65
N PHE A 78 13.56 1.89 -5.07
CA PHE A 78 12.29 2.11 -4.36
C PHE A 78 12.04 0.98 -3.36
N ASN A 79 11.64 1.35 -2.15
CA ASN A 79 11.10 0.39 -1.20
C ASN A 79 9.71 -0.04 -1.68
N ASN A 80 9.57 -1.31 -2.05
CA ASN A 80 8.35 -1.87 -2.60
C ASN A 80 7.45 -2.53 -1.54
N TRP A 81 7.73 -2.32 -0.24
CA TRP A 81 6.96 -2.95 0.84
C TRP A 81 5.47 -2.66 0.77
N ASP A 82 5.07 -1.42 0.41
CA ASP A 82 3.67 -1.07 0.24
C ASP A 82 2.99 -1.91 -0.85
N ARG A 83 3.71 -2.19 -1.95
CA ARG A 83 3.21 -3.08 -3.01
C ARG A 83 3.06 -4.51 -2.52
N VAL A 84 4.04 -5.03 -1.78
CA VAL A 84 3.98 -6.37 -1.18
C VAL A 84 2.82 -6.48 -0.18
N ARG A 85 2.58 -5.42 0.61
CA ARG A 85 1.48 -5.35 1.56
C ARG A 85 0.13 -5.39 0.85
N VAL A 86 -0.05 -4.58 -0.20
CA VAL A 86 -1.29 -4.56 -1.00
C VAL A 86 -1.53 -5.91 -1.68
N GLN A 87 -0.49 -6.58 -2.18
CA GLN A 87 -0.61 -7.93 -2.75
C GLN A 87 -1.14 -8.97 -1.75
N ARG A 88 -0.88 -8.79 -0.45
CA ARG A 88 -1.37 -9.68 0.61
C ARG A 88 -2.77 -9.31 1.12
N LEU A 89 -3.29 -8.15 0.74
CA LEU A 89 -4.57 -7.63 1.23
C LEU A 89 -5.77 -8.56 0.96
N PRO A 90 -5.93 -9.18 -0.22
CA PRO A 90 -7.07 -10.07 -0.47
C PRO A 90 -7.11 -11.26 0.48
N LEU A 91 -5.95 -11.87 0.76
CA LEU A 91 -5.84 -12.97 1.72
C LEU A 91 -6.23 -12.51 3.13
N LEU A 92 -5.73 -11.35 3.56
CA LEU A 92 -6.06 -10.79 4.87
C LEU A 92 -7.56 -10.46 5.00
N LEU A 93 -8.21 -9.99 3.93
CA LEU A 93 -9.66 -9.75 3.91
C LEU A 93 -10.46 -11.05 4.04
N VAL A 94 -10.05 -12.12 3.36
CA VAL A 94 -10.67 -13.45 3.53
C VAL A 94 -10.51 -13.95 4.96
N CYS A 95 -9.32 -13.83 5.54
CA CYS A 95 -9.08 -14.19 6.94
C CYS A 95 -9.93 -13.34 7.89
N ALA A 96 -10.03 -12.03 7.68
CA ALA A 96 -10.86 -11.14 8.50
C ALA A 96 -12.35 -11.51 8.42
N ALA A 97 -12.86 -11.80 7.22
CA ALA A 97 -14.24 -12.25 7.02
C ALA A 97 -14.50 -13.59 7.73
N ALA A 98 -13.57 -14.54 7.64
CA ALA A 98 -13.68 -15.84 8.31
C ALA A 98 -13.67 -15.69 9.85
N CYS A 99 -12.77 -14.88 10.40
CA CYS A 99 -12.73 -14.58 11.83
C CYS A 99 -14.04 -13.92 12.30
N GLY A 100 -14.54 -12.92 11.56
CA GLY A 100 -15.81 -12.26 11.88
C GLY A 100 -16.99 -13.23 11.84
N GLY A 101 -17.08 -14.05 10.80
CA GLY A 101 -18.12 -15.09 10.69
C GLY A 101 -18.07 -16.10 11.84
N THR A 102 -16.87 -16.55 12.21
CA THR A 102 -16.66 -17.47 13.35
C THR A 102 -17.08 -16.83 14.67
N ALA A 103 -16.71 -15.56 14.90
CA ALA A 103 -17.11 -14.85 16.11
C ALA A 103 -18.63 -14.67 16.22
N VAL A 104 -19.30 -14.32 15.11
CA VAL A 104 -20.77 -14.22 15.07
C VAL A 104 -21.43 -15.58 15.35
N LEU A 105 -20.93 -16.66 14.74
CA LEU A 105 -21.43 -18.01 15.00
C LEU A 105 -21.29 -18.38 16.48
N LEU A 106 -20.14 -18.13 17.09
CA LEU A 106 -19.91 -18.37 18.52
C LEU A 106 -20.88 -17.56 19.39
N LEU A 107 -21.11 -16.29 19.07
CA LEU A 107 -22.08 -15.46 19.78
C LEU A 107 -23.51 -15.99 19.66
N LEU A 108 -23.92 -16.44 18.48
CA LEU A 108 -25.25 -17.01 18.26
C LEU A 108 -25.45 -18.32 19.03
N VAL A 109 -24.42 -19.16 19.12
CA VAL A 109 -24.44 -20.38 19.94
C VAL A 109 -24.51 -20.04 21.42
N ALA A 110 -23.63 -19.15 21.90
CA ALA A 110 -23.56 -18.76 23.31
C ALA A 110 -24.84 -18.07 23.81
N THR A 111 -25.49 -17.28 22.95
CA THR A 111 -26.76 -16.59 23.28
C THR A 111 -28.00 -17.47 23.09
N GLY A 112 -27.82 -18.75 22.75
CA GLY A 112 -28.92 -19.70 22.57
C GLY A 112 -29.78 -19.45 21.34
N ARG A 113 -29.42 -18.49 20.46
CA ARG A 113 -30.17 -18.18 19.23
C ARG A 113 -29.99 -19.21 18.13
N LEU A 114 -29.06 -20.15 18.30
CA LEU A 114 -28.86 -21.34 17.45
C LEU A 114 -29.34 -22.64 18.12
N VAL A 115 -29.78 -22.63 19.39
CA VAL A 115 -30.33 -23.83 20.03
C VAL A 115 -31.69 -24.11 19.39
N TYR A 116 -31.74 -25.19 18.61
CA TYR A 116 -32.94 -25.77 18.03
C TYR A 116 -34.05 -25.88 19.08
N ARG A 117 -35.12 -25.08 18.92
CA ARG A 117 -36.39 -25.19 19.65
C ARG A 117 -37.36 -26.00 18.78
N GLY A 118 -37.08 -27.30 18.63
CA GLY A 118 -37.96 -28.25 17.97
C GLY A 118 -37.98 -29.55 18.75
N GLU A 119 -39.17 -30.13 18.88
CA GLU A 119 -39.47 -31.45 19.47
C GLU A 119 -39.50 -31.55 21.00
N HIS A 120 -40.50 -30.93 21.64
CA HIS A 120 -41.04 -31.44 22.92
C HIS A 120 -42.55 -31.26 23.12
N ASP A 121 -43.34 -31.04 22.05
CA ASP A 121 -44.82 -30.97 22.14
C ASP A 121 -45.52 -32.07 21.32
N ALA A 122 -44.95 -33.27 21.30
CA ALA A 122 -45.58 -34.45 20.71
C ALA A 122 -45.36 -35.71 21.56
N ALA A 123 -45.64 -35.64 22.86
CA ALA A 123 -46.03 -36.78 23.70
C ALA A 123 -46.22 -36.33 25.16
N ALA A 124 -47.46 -35.98 25.53
CA ALA A 124 -48.10 -36.29 26.82
C ALA A 124 -49.50 -35.65 26.85
#